data_AF-A0A9R1WR98-F1
#
_entry.id   AF-A0A9R1WR98-F1
#
_cell.length_a   1.000
_cell.length_b   1.000
_cell.length_c   1.000
_cell.angle_alpha   90.00
_cell.angle_beta   90.00
_cell.angle_gamma   90.00
#
_symmetry.space_group_name_H-M   'P 1'
#
loop_
_entity.id
_entity.type
_entity.pdbx_description
1 polymer ?
#
loop_
_entity_poly.entity_id
_entity_poly.type
_entity_poly.pdbx_seq_one_letter_code
_entity_poly.pdbx_strand_id
1 'polypeptide(L)'
;MEELHFAEIDPSVTWEGQRVFDIIIYGDNLFHEIDIVKMNGDINNALVLNITVSVSGRSLTITLQLVKGSHTIISAIEFFEIVRAQNFN
;
A
#
# COMPACT_ATOMS: atom_id res chain seq x y z
N MET A 1 -8.98 7.22 -6.30
CA MET A 1 -7.72 7.55 -5.61
C MET A 1 -7.77 6.74 -4.35
N GLU A 2 -6.67 6.07 -4.05
CA GLU A 2 -6.59 5.14 -2.95
C GLU A 2 -5.32 5.45 -2.17
N GLU A 3 -5.42 5.46 -0.85
CA GLU A 3 -4.29 5.70 0.04
C GLU A 3 -4.05 4.43 0.85
N LEU A 4 -2.83 3.90 0.74
CA LEU A 4 -2.38 2.74 1.50
C LEU A 4 -1.52 3.25 2.67
N HIS A 5 -2.04 3.09 3.87
CA HIS A 5 -1.41 3.57 5.09
C HIS A 5 -0.65 2.43 5.76
N PHE A 6 0.60 2.69 6.12
CA PHE A 6 1.49 1.74 6.77
C PHE A 6 2.20 2.37 7.96
N ALA A 7 2.55 1.55 8.95
CA ALA A 7 3.55 1.84 9.96
C ALA A 7 4.17 0.51 10.38
N GLU A 8 5.50 0.45 10.49
CA GLU A 8 6.15 -0.74 11.06
C GLU A 8 6.02 -0.69 12.58
N ILE A 9 5.06 -1.45 13.11
CA ILE A 9 4.69 -1.50 14.53
C ILE A 9 5.00 -2.85 15.17
N ASP A 10 5.49 -3.82 14.40
CA ASP A 10 5.84 -5.14 14.91
C ASP A 10 7.20 -5.06 15.63
N PRO A 11 7.28 -5.38 16.93
CA PRO A 11 8.53 -5.29 17.68
C PRO A 11 9.61 -6.28 17.19
N SER A 12 9.27 -7.27 16.36
CA SER A 12 10.24 -8.17 15.74
C SER A 12 10.97 -7.56 14.55
N VAL A 13 10.48 -6.44 14.00
CA VAL A 13 11.12 -5.66 12.95
C VAL A 13 11.67 -4.38 13.58
N THR A 14 12.98 -4.22 13.53
CA THR A 14 13.75 -3.19 14.23
C THR A 14 14.75 -2.45 13.34
N TRP A 15 14.97 -2.89 12.10
CA TRP A 15 15.79 -2.18 11.12
C TRP A 15 15.35 -2.45 9.68
N GLU A 16 15.84 -1.62 8.74
CA GLU A 16 15.58 -1.76 7.31
C GLU A 16 15.95 -3.15 6.76
N GLY A 17 15.18 -3.59 5.78
CA GLY A 17 15.39 -4.82 5.03
C GLY A 17 14.96 -6.08 5.77
N GLN A 18 14.36 -5.99 6.97
CA GLN A 18 13.82 -7.17 7.67
C GLN A 18 12.45 -7.59 7.14
N ARG A 19 11.61 -6.61 6.77
CA ARG A 19 10.33 -6.83 6.08
C ARG A 19 10.36 -6.10 4.75
N VAL A 20 10.19 -6.87 3.68
CA VAL A 20 10.12 -6.35 2.31
C VAL A 20 8.96 -7.04 1.61
N PHE A 21 8.10 -6.29 0.95
CA PHE A 21 6.97 -6.84 0.22
C PHE A 21 6.61 -6.00 -1.01
N ASP A 22 6.00 -6.64 -1.98
CA ASP A 22 5.45 -5.98 -3.15
C ASP A 22 3.96 -5.67 -2.94
N ILE A 23 3.47 -4.63 -3.63
CA ILE A 23 2.05 -4.30 -3.69
C ILE A 23 1.58 -4.47 -5.14
N ILE A 24 0.71 -5.45 -5.33
CA ILE A 24 0.17 -5.83 -6.62
C ILE A 24 -1.31 -5.43 -6.66
N ILE A 25 -1.70 -4.67 -7.67
CA ILE A 25 -3.10 -4.25 -7.88
C ILE A 25 -3.57 -4.77 -9.23
N TYR A 26 -4.69 -5.51 -9.22
CA TYR A 26 -5.21 -6.20 -10.41
C TYR A 26 -4.21 -7.13 -11.14
N GLY A 27 -3.18 -7.61 -10.43
CA GLY A 27 -2.12 -8.44 -11.01
C GLY A 27 -0.90 -7.65 -11.50
N ASP A 28 -1.00 -6.33 -11.57
CA ASP A 28 0.12 -5.45 -11.89
C ASP A 28 0.88 -5.07 -10.61
N ASN A 29 2.17 -5.34 -10.59
CA ASN A 29 3.03 -4.94 -9.48
C ASN A 29 3.36 -3.45 -9.61
N LEU A 30 2.72 -2.62 -8.80
CA LEU A 30 2.82 -1.16 -8.89
C LEU A 30 3.81 -0.58 -7.87
N PHE A 31 4.06 -1.30 -6.78
CA PHE A 31 5.09 -0.94 -5.82
C PHE A 31 5.96 -2.16 -5.50
N HIS A 32 7.22 -2.06 -5.90
CA HIS A 32 8.22 -3.12 -5.69
C HIS A 32 9.03 -2.87 -4.42
N GLU A 33 9.36 -3.95 -3.72
CA GLU A 33 10.31 -3.99 -2.61
C GLU A 33 10.04 -2.92 -1.53
N ILE A 34 8.77 -2.77 -1.14
CA ILE A 34 8.37 -1.86 -0.07
C ILE A 34 8.99 -2.30 1.25
N ASP A 35 9.74 -1.39 1.84
CA ASP A 35 10.37 -1.48 3.14
C ASP A 35 10.01 -0.23 3.94
N ILE A 36 9.07 -0.38 4.87
CA ILE A 36 8.48 0.75 5.60
C ILE A 36 9.55 1.47 6.43
N VAL A 37 10.46 0.72 7.07
CA VAL A 37 11.52 1.29 7.91
C VAL A 37 12.49 2.10 7.06
N LYS A 38 12.90 1.57 5.90
CA LYS A 38 13.78 2.29 4.96
C LYS A 38 13.13 3.55 4.40
N MET A 39 11.84 3.50 4.08
CA MET A 39 11.12 4.63 3.48
C MET A 39 10.82 5.74 4.50
N ASN A 40 10.56 5.39 5.76
CA ASN A 40 10.28 6.36 6.83
C ASN A 40 11.50 6.76 7.67
N GLY A 41 12.63 6.07 7.51
CA GLY A 41 13.85 6.27 8.28
C GLY A 41 13.83 5.74 9.72
N ASP A 42 12.68 5.26 10.21
CA ASP A 42 12.52 4.65 11.53
C ASP A 42 11.26 3.76 11.61
N ILE A 43 11.17 2.93 12.65
CA ILE A 43 9.96 2.21 13.04
C ILE A 43 8.91 3.15 13.64
N ASN A 44 7.65 2.70 13.75
CA ASN A 44 6.52 3.44 14.33
C ASN A 44 6.17 4.79 13.67
N ASN A 45 6.74 5.09 12.51
CA ASN A 45 6.38 6.24 11.70
C ASN A 45 5.35 5.87 10.63
N ALA A 46 4.46 6.81 10.30
CA ALA A 46 3.45 6.63 9.26
C ALA A 46 4.04 6.81 7.85
N LEU A 47 3.78 5.84 6.98
CA LEU A 47 4.01 5.90 5.53
C LEU A 47 2.66 5.87 4.83
N VAL A 48 2.44 6.78 3.89
CA VAL A 48 1.26 6.77 3.01
C VAL A 48 1.73 6.60 1.57
N LEU A 49 1.24 5.55 0.90
CA LEU A 49 1.44 5.35 -0.53
C LEU A 49 0.14 5.69 -1.27
N ASN A 50 0.21 6.69 -2.14
CA ASN A 50 -0.92 7.14 -2.93
C ASN A 50 -0.94 6.40 -4.26
N ILE A 51 -2.13 5.95 -4.64
CA ILE A 51 -2.36 5.35 -5.94
C ILE A 51 -3.68 5.84 -6.53
N THR A 52 -3.80 5.79 -7.85
CA THR A 52 -5.06 5.99 -8.54
C THR A 52 -5.21 4.89 -9.56
N VAL A 53 -6.10 3.95 -9.27
CA VAL A 53 -6.47 2.89 -10.21
C VAL A 53 -7.86 3.11 -10.78
N SER A 54 -8.00 2.88 -12.08
CA SER A 54 -9.31 2.83 -12.72
C SER A 54 -9.96 1.50 -12.39
N VAL A 55 -10.91 1.48 -11.47
CA VAL A 55 -11.68 0.28 -11.14
C VAL A 55 -12.68 -0.01 -12.26
N SER A 56 -12.35 -0.95 -13.15
CA SER A 56 -13.26 -1.44 -14.20
C SER A 56 -14.14 -2.58 -13.66
N GLY A 57 -14.93 -2.31 -12.62
CA GLY A 57 -15.79 -3.35 -12.05
C GLY A 57 -16.32 -3.03 -10.65
N ARG A 58 -16.68 -4.09 -9.92
CA ARG A 58 -17.23 -4.00 -8.55
C ARG A 58 -16.22 -4.31 -7.45
N SER A 59 -15.02 -4.75 -7.80
CA SER A 59 -14.00 -5.21 -6.85
C SER A 59 -12.67 -4.56 -7.14
N LEU A 60 -11.96 -4.17 -6.07
CA LEU A 60 -10.56 -3.79 -6.08
C LEU A 60 -9.76 -4.90 -5.41
N THR A 61 -8.80 -5.47 -6.14
CA THR A 61 -7.89 -6.51 -5.62
C THR A 61 -6.54 -5.91 -5.36
N ILE A 62 -6.13 -5.92 -4.08
CA ILE A 62 -4.81 -5.52 -3.61
C ILE A 62 -4.17 -6.74 -2.98
N THR A 63 -3.00 -7.13 -3.46
CA THR A 63 -2.20 -8.24 -2.93
C THR A 63 -0.91 -7.68 -2.36
N LEU A 64 -0.67 -7.93 -1.07
CA LEU A 64 0.63 -7.69 -0.43
C LEU A 64 1.43 -8.98 -0.51
N GLN A 65 2.42 -9.02 -1.40
CA GLN A 65 3.22 -10.22 -1.64
C GLN A 65 4.54 -10.12 -0.87
N LEU A 66 4.73 -11.01 0.11
CA LEU A 66 5.96 -11.07 0.89
C LEU A 66 7.16 -11.39 -0.01
N VAL A 67 8.21 -10.56 0.07
CA VAL A 67 9.52 -10.79 -0.56
C VAL A 67 10.52 -11.26 0.50
N LYS A 68 10.51 -10.64 1.68
CA LYS A 68 11.36 -10.98 2.83
C LYS A 68 10.66 -10.68 4.15
N GLY A 69 10.91 -11.50 5.16
CA GLY A 69 10.30 -11.39 6.49
C GLY A 69 9.37 -12.56 6.78
N SER A 70 8.44 -12.38 7.72
CA SER A 70 7.49 -13.44 8.14
C SER A 70 6.05 -13.20 7.66
N HIS A 71 5.67 -11.94 7.47
CA HIS A 71 4.34 -11.53 7.00
C HIS A 71 4.39 -10.12 6.43
N THR A 72 3.32 -9.71 5.73
CA THR A 72 3.10 -8.33 5.29
C THR A 72 2.20 -7.61 6.29
N ILE A 73 2.21 -6.28 6.27
CA ILE A 73 1.36 -5.45 7.15
C ILE A 73 0.72 -4.33 6.33
N ILE A 74 -0.44 -3.89 6.77
CA ILE A 74 -1.12 -2.68 6.31
C ILE A 74 -1.94 -2.13 7.48
N SER A 75 -1.90 -0.82 7.67
CA SER A 75 -2.54 -0.15 8.82
C SER A 75 -3.95 0.30 8.47
N ALA A 76 -4.13 0.91 7.30
CA ALA A 76 -5.44 1.32 6.80
C ALA A 76 -5.44 1.42 5.27
N ILE A 77 -6.64 1.43 4.71
CA ILE A 77 -6.86 1.75 3.30
C ILE A 77 -7.98 2.77 3.20
N GLU A 78 -7.75 3.82 2.43
CA GLU A 78 -8.77 4.80 2.07
C GLU A 78 -9.09 4.69 0.59
N PHE A 79 -10.38 4.76 0.25
CA PHE A 79 -10.86 4.64 -1.13
C PHE A 79 -11.75 5.84 -1.47
N PHE A 80 -11.41 6.53 -2.55
CA PHE A 80 -12.18 7.66 -3.07
C PHE A 80 -12.74 7.34 -4.46
N GLU A 81 -14.06 7.29 -4.56
CA GLU A 81 -14.74 7.23 -5.85
C GLU A 81 -14.60 8.58 -6.58
N ILE A 82 -13.97 8.56 -7.74
CA ILE A 82 -13.87 9.74 -8.61
C ILE A 82 -15.09 9.77 -9.52
N VAL A 83 -16.16 10.42 -9.08
CA VAL A 83 -17.35 10.64 -9.90
C VAL A 83 -17.08 11.79 -10.88
N ARG A 84 -17.16 11.53 -12.18
CA ARG A 84 -17.06 12.62 -13.17
C ARG A 84 -18.26 13.56 -13.03
N ALA A 85 -18.00 14.87 -13.06
CA ALA A 85 -19.08 15.85 -13.16
C ALA A 85 -19.90 15.59 -14.42
N GLN A 86 -21.21 15.43 -14.28
CA GLN A 86 -22.12 15.41 -15.42
C GLN A 86 -22.35 16.86 -15.85
N ASN A 87 -21.94 17.18 -17.07
CA ASN A 87 -22.34 18.43 -17.70
C ASN A 87 -23.81 18.27 -18.13
N PHE A 88 -24.72 19.01 -17.50
CA PHE A 88 -26.06 19.18 -18.01
C PHE A 88 -25.99 20.18 -19.17
N ASN A 89 -26.22 19.70 -20.39
CA ASN A 89 -26.45 20.54 -21.57
C ASN A 89 -27.90 21.02 -21.59
#